data_AF-A0A223CX28-F1
#
_entry.id   AF-A0A223CX28-F1
#
_cell.length_a   1.000
_cell.length_b   1.000
_cell.length_c   1.000
_cell.angle_alpha   90.00
_cell.angle_beta   90.00
_cell.angle_gamma   90.00
#
_symmetry.space_group_name_H-M   'P 1'
#
loop_
_entity.id
_entity.type
_entity.pdbx_description
1 polymer ?
#
loop_
_entity_poly.entity_id
_entity_poly.type
_entity_poly.pdbx_seq_one_letter_code
_entity_poly.pdbx_strand_id
1 'polypeptide(L)'
;MSEYPTLFVEGSDDEKTLHLMFPMILGNVQQANSKKDVRKMVSQTENSFGIVDRDFEFQTIEQPRVTILDRYALENYLLDPAYLYKLAVDLKVDQHEQWSSKEMIEQQILKMGQSFCHFATANSLLHDYGLRLYDSELRQYFRAHPDETSSTEVLQSLVDRFNKLPQEAEIRSSWAERYQEIEHACKSMGGVHQWIDGKLLLRYGIYQEIRKVYQKNLKLQDVVERLASFARHDPPDFLCTTLRGIGMVD
;
A
#
# COMPACT_ATOMS: atom_id res chain seq x y z
N MET A 1 -13.42 23.13 -18.87
CA MET A 1 -13.02 21.72 -18.68
C MET A 1 -11.74 21.76 -17.86
N SER A 2 -11.56 20.84 -16.92
CA SER A 2 -10.30 20.75 -16.17
C SER A 2 -9.13 20.67 -17.15
N GLU A 3 -8.13 21.55 -17.00
CA GLU A 3 -6.91 21.53 -17.83
C GLU A 3 -6.00 20.35 -17.50
N TYR A 4 -6.26 19.68 -16.38
CA TYR A 4 -5.47 18.56 -15.89
C TYR A 4 -5.84 17.23 -16.60
N PRO A 5 -4.87 16.34 -16.85
CA PRO A 5 -5.13 15.00 -17.37
C PRO A 5 -5.99 14.16 -16.42
N THR A 6 -6.49 13.00 -16.85
CA THR A 6 -7.13 12.05 -15.91
C THR A 6 -6.07 11.18 -15.23
N LEU A 7 -6.12 11.04 -13.91
CA LEU A 7 -5.25 10.17 -13.13
C LEU A 7 -6.01 8.95 -12.63
N PHE A 8 -5.61 7.76 -13.07
CA PHE A 8 -6.19 6.51 -12.60
C PHE A 8 -5.38 5.93 -11.44
N VAL A 9 -6.07 5.48 -10.39
CA VAL A 9 -5.48 4.80 -9.22
C VAL A 9 -6.16 3.47 -8.94
N GLU A 10 -5.53 2.60 -8.16
CA GLU A 10 -6.05 1.24 -7.95
C GLU A 10 -7.31 1.23 -7.08
N GLY A 11 -7.24 1.83 -5.90
CA GLY A 11 -8.28 1.72 -4.88
C GLY A 11 -8.93 3.04 -4.49
N SER A 12 -10.10 2.93 -3.87
CA SER A 12 -10.82 4.09 -3.31
C SER A 12 -10.05 4.78 -2.17
N ASP A 13 -9.18 4.04 -1.47
CA ASP A 13 -8.36 4.61 -0.39
C ASP A 13 -7.24 5.48 -0.98
N ASP A 14 -6.65 5.08 -2.10
CA ASP A 14 -5.59 5.83 -2.77
C ASP A 14 -6.15 7.15 -3.32
N GLU A 15 -7.33 7.07 -3.94
CA GLU A 15 -8.10 8.23 -4.40
C GLU A 15 -8.33 9.21 -3.24
N LYS A 16 -8.89 8.73 -2.11
CA LYS A 16 -9.15 9.57 -0.93
C LYS A 16 -7.87 10.18 -0.37
N THR A 17 -6.81 9.39 -0.26
CA THR A 17 -5.53 9.83 0.29
C THR A 17 -4.90 10.90 -0.59
N LEU A 18 -4.89 10.72 -1.93
CA LEU A 18 -4.46 11.76 -2.87
C LEU A 18 -5.32 13.01 -2.79
N HIS A 19 -6.65 12.88 -2.69
CA HIS A 19 -7.55 14.02 -2.54
C HIS A 19 -7.29 14.84 -1.28
N LEU A 20 -6.95 14.16 -0.18
CA LEU A 20 -6.61 14.84 1.06
C LEU A 20 -5.26 15.57 0.95
N MET A 21 -4.25 14.95 0.32
CA MET A 21 -2.91 15.55 0.16
C MET A 21 -2.87 16.65 -0.90
N PHE A 22 -3.59 16.47 -2.02
CA PHE A 22 -3.59 17.33 -3.20
C PHE A 22 -5.02 17.71 -3.62
N PRO A 23 -5.69 18.63 -2.91
CA PRO A 23 -7.07 19.01 -3.22
C PRO A 23 -7.26 19.60 -4.63
N MET A 24 -6.20 20.15 -5.24
CA MET A 24 -6.26 20.73 -6.58
C MET A 24 -6.56 19.70 -7.69
N ILE A 25 -6.25 18.41 -7.48
CA ILE A 25 -6.47 17.35 -8.47
C ILE A 25 -7.78 16.57 -8.27
N LEU A 26 -8.59 16.95 -7.28
CA LEU A 26 -9.81 16.24 -6.85
C LEU A 26 -10.76 15.83 -7.99
N GLY A 27 -10.92 16.67 -9.01
CA GLY A 27 -11.82 16.41 -10.13
C GLY A 27 -11.27 15.46 -11.20
N ASN A 28 -10.02 15.03 -11.08
CA ASN A 28 -9.28 14.34 -12.12
C ASN A 28 -8.77 12.96 -11.71
N VAL A 29 -8.91 12.57 -10.45
CA VAL A 29 -8.53 11.22 -9.99
C VAL A 29 -9.72 10.28 -10.12
N GLN A 30 -9.50 9.08 -10.67
CA GLN A 30 -10.52 8.05 -10.83
C GLN A 30 -9.98 6.68 -10.41
N GLN A 31 -10.75 5.93 -9.62
CA GLN A 31 -10.41 4.55 -9.27
C GLN A 31 -10.63 3.57 -10.44
N ALA A 32 -9.73 2.59 -10.59
CA ALA A 32 -9.80 1.54 -11.62
C ALA A 32 -10.00 0.12 -11.04
N ASN A 33 -9.94 -0.06 -9.71
CA ASN A 33 -10.09 -1.31 -8.93
C ASN A 33 -8.87 -2.25 -8.93
N SER A 34 -7.99 -2.19 -9.94
CA SER A 34 -6.77 -3.02 -9.98
C SER A 34 -5.66 -2.39 -10.82
N LYS A 35 -4.40 -2.78 -10.60
CA LYS A 35 -3.27 -2.41 -11.50
C LYS A 35 -3.54 -2.71 -12.96
N LYS A 36 -4.18 -3.85 -13.25
CA LYS A 36 -4.51 -4.26 -14.63
C LYS A 36 -5.54 -3.31 -15.25
N ASP A 37 -6.53 -2.90 -14.48
CA ASP A 37 -7.55 -1.97 -14.94
C ASP A 37 -6.98 -0.55 -15.09
N VAL A 38 -6.11 -0.09 -14.19
CA VAL A 38 -5.37 1.18 -14.36
C VAL A 38 -4.65 1.17 -15.71
N ARG A 39 -3.87 0.12 -16.01
CA ARG A 39 -3.14 -0.03 -17.27
C ARG A 39 -4.06 -0.05 -18.50
N LYS A 40 -5.23 -0.68 -18.38
CA LYS A 40 -6.24 -0.73 -19.45
C LYS A 40 -6.90 0.64 -19.67
N MET A 41 -7.27 1.33 -18.59
CA MET A 41 -7.91 2.64 -18.67
C MET A 41 -6.95 3.69 -19.24
N VAL A 42 -5.68 3.66 -18.81
CA VAL A 42 -4.63 4.53 -19.35
C VAL A 42 -4.41 4.27 -20.84
N SER A 43 -4.40 3.02 -21.30
CA SER A 43 -4.21 2.73 -22.73
C SER A 43 -5.40 3.14 -23.59
N GLN A 44 -6.61 3.14 -23.04
CA GLN A 44 -7.86 3.47 -23.74
C GLN A 44 -8.24 4.95 -23.66
N THR A 45 -7.66 5.71 -22.74
CA THR A 45 -7.99 7.12 -22.50
C THR A 45 -6.83 8.00 -22.97
N GLU A 46 -7.13 8.96 -23.83
CA GLU A 46 -6.16 9.99 -24.21
C GLU A 46 -5.95 10.98 -23.06
N ASN A 47 -4.74 11.56 -22.97
CA ASN A 47 -4.38 12.50 -21.91
C ASN A 47 -4.70 11.98 -20.49
N SER A 48 -4.32 10.73 -20.23
CA SER A 48 -4.47 10.11 -18.92
C SER A 48 -3.20 9.40 -18.46
N PHE A 49 -3.06 9.26 -17.15
CA PHE A 49 -1.94 8.64 -16.47
C PHE A 49 -2.42 7.71 -15.36
N GLY A 50 -1.54 6.86 -14.86
CA GLY A 50 -1.83 5.95 -13.76
C GLY A 50 -0.79 6.03 -12.67
N ILE A 51 -1.22 5.93 -11.42
CA ILE A 51 -0.35 5.64 -10.27
C ILE A 51 -0.82 4.33 -9.65
N VAL A 52 0.13 3.43 -9.40
CA VAL A 52 -0.13 2.13 -8.78
C VAL A 52 0.81 1.90 -7.61
N ASP A 53 0.33 1.19 -6.60
CA ASP A 53 1.10 0.73 -5.47
C ASP A 53 2.25 -0.17 -5.94
N ARG A 54 3.35 -0.09 -5.21
CA ARG A 54 4.50 -0.94 -5.48
C ARG A 54 4.21 -2.40 -5.14
N ASP A 55 3.53 -2.65 -4.03
CA ASP A 55 3.48 -3.97 -3.40
C ASP A 55 4.90 -4.58 -3.33
N PHE A 56 5.09 -5.72 -4.03
CA PHE A 56 6.35 -6.43 -4.21
C PHE A 56 6.88 -6.33 -5.66
N GLU A 57 6.36 -5.42 -6.48
CA GLU A 57 6.87 -5.18 -7.83
C GLU A 57 8.13 -4.31 -7.76
N PHE A 58 9.26 -4.80 -8.29
CA PHE A 58 10.55 -4.10 -8.18
C PHE A 58 10.94 -3.26 -9.40
N GLN A 59 10.33 -3.41 -10.58
CA GLN A 59 10.78 -2.72 -11.80
C GLN A 59 9.71 -2.45 -12.87
N THR A 60 10.09 -1.48 -13.73
CA THR A 60 9.44 -0.73 -14.82
C THR A 60 8.20 -1.32 -15.49
N ILE A 61 7.07 -0.61 -15.33
CA ILE A 61 5.92 -0.77 -16.20
C ILE A 61 6.30 -0.33 -17.63
N GLU A 62 6.03 -1.18 -18.62
CA GLU A 62 6.27 -0.90 -20.05
C GLU A 62 5.36 0.21 -20.62
N GLN A 63 4.43 0.74 -19.82
CA GLN A 63 3.59 1.87 -20.18
C GLN A 63 4.17 3.17 -19.62
N PRO A 64 4.68 4.09 -20.47
CA PRO A 64 5.31 5.33 -20.01
C PRO A 64 4.37 6.29 -19.26
N ARG A 65 3.05 6.05 -19.32
CA ARG A 65 2.02 6.85 -18.64
C ARG A 65 1.56 6.25 -17.30
N VAL A 66 2.16 5.15 -16.84
CA VAL A 66 1.85 4.53 -15.54
C VAL A 66 3.10 4.52 -14.67
N THR A 67 2.99 5.12 -13.48
CA THR A 67 4.06 5.19 -12.48
C THR A 67 3.77 4.23 -11.34
N ILE A 68 4.77 3.43 -10.96
CA ILE A 68 4.76 2.67 -9.71
C ILE A 68 5.31 3.58 -8.61
N LEU A 69 4.67 3.58 -7.44
CA LEU A 69 5.17 4.27 -6.25
C LEU A 69 6.55 3.73 -5.81
N ASP A 70 7.36 4.57 -5.16
CA ASP A 70 8.65 4.12 -4.59
C ASP A 70 8.47 3.34 -3.27
N ARG A 71 7.38 3.59 -2.55
CA ARG A 71 6.97 2.88 -1.33
C ARG A 71 5.94 1.80 -1.64
N TYR A 72 5.79 0.84 -0.74
CA TYR A 72 4.89 -0.30 -0.82
C TYR A 72 3.49 0.11 -1.28
N ALA A 73 2.89 1.08 -0.58
CA ALA A 73 1.60 1.67 -0.90
C ALA A 73 1.59 3.19 -0.68
N LEU A 74 0.57 3.87 -1.18
CA LEU A 74 0.42 5.31 -1.02
C LEU A 74 0.39 5.78 0.44
N GLU A 75 -0.22 5.00 1.35
CA GLU A 75 -0.31 5.38 2.76
C GLU A 75 1.06 5.43 3.44
N ASN A 76 2.07 4.75 2.91
CA ASN A 76 3.43 4.83 3.43
C ASN A 76 3.99 6.27 3.34
N TYR A 77 3.50 7.13 2.44
CA TYR A 77 3.91 8.53 2.41
C TYR A 77 3.35 9.34 3.59
N LEU A 78 2.24 8.92 4.19
CA LEU A 78 1.69 9.55 5.39
C LEU A 78 2.48 9.23 6.66
N LEU A 79 3.36 8.21 6.60
CA LEU A 79 4.14 7.72 7.74
C LEU A 79 5.52 8.36 7.85
N ASP A 80 5.69 9.55 7.26
CA ASP A 80 6.90 10.34 7.48
C ASP A 80 7.05 10.70 8.98
N PRO A 81 8.23 10.48 9.60
CA PRO A 81 8.46 10.84 11.00
C PRO A 81 8.13 12.30 11.32
N ALA A 82 8.29 13.23 10.35
CA ALA A 82 7.92 14.62 10.54
C ALA A 82 6.42 14.83 10.70
N TYR A 83 5.58 14.11 9.94
CA TYR A 83 4.12 14.21 10.08
C TYR A 83 3.64 13.55 11.37
N LEU A 84 4.23 12.40 11.73
CA LEU A 84 3.93 11.70 12.97
C LEU A 84 4.34 12.51 14.20
N TYR A 85 5.44 13.26 14.13
CA TYR A 85 5.83 14.19 15.19
C TYR A 85 4.83 15.34 15.32
N LYS A 86 4.40 15.95 14.20
CA LYS A 86 3.34 16.98 14.21
C LYS A 86 2.05 16.43 14.85
N LEU A 87 1.67 15.19 14.51
CA LEU A 87 0.53 14.50 15.12
C LEU A 87 0.71 14.30 16.63
N ALA A 88 1.90 13.88 17.07
CA ALA A 88 2.19 13.67 18.49
C ALA A 88 2.01 14.95 19.32
N VAL A 89 2.54 16.08 18.81
CA VAL A 89 2.39 17.41 19.43
C VAL A 89 0.93 17.86 19.45
N ASP A 90 0.23 17.71 18.33
CA ASP A 90 -1.18 18.09 18.20
C ASP A 90 -2.10 17.27 19.13
N LEU A 91 -1.79 15.98 19.32
CA LEU A 91 -2.48 15.10 20.27
C LEU A 91 -1.97 15.25 21.71
N LYS A 92 -0.92 16.04 21.96
CA LYS A 92 -0.26 16.20 23.26
C LYS A 92 0.16 14.85 23.85
N VAL A 93 0.84 14.04 23.06
CA VAL A 93 1.46 12.77 23.46
C VAL A 93 2.98 12.81 23.32
N ASP A 94 3.55 13.94 22.88
CA ASP A 94 4.97 14.19 22.71
C ASP A 94 5.77 14.17 24.03
N GLN A 95 5.11 14.26 25.19
CA GLN A 95 5.75 14.03 26.48
C GLN A 95 6.20 12.57 26.71
N HIS A 96 5.72 11.63 25.89
CA HIS A 96 6.16 10.24 25.94
C HIS A 96 7.42 10.06 25.08
N GLU A 97 8.46 9.43 25.63
CA GLU A 97 9.78 9.27 25.00
C GLU A 97 9.73 8.77 23.54
N GLN A 98 8.86 7.80 23.24
CA GLN A 98 8.71 7.22 21.90
C GLN A 98 8.17 8.22 20.85
N TRP A 99 7.58 9.32 21.30
CA TRP A 99 6.88 10.31 20.46
C TRP A 99 7.47 11.72 20.61
N SER A 100 8.57 11.86 21.37
CA SER A 100 9.10 13.17 21.78
C SER A 100 9.98 13.86 20.74
N SER A 101 10.41 13.14 19.70
CA SER A 101 11.17 13.72 18.59
C SER A 101 10.98 12.89 17.32
N LYS A 102 11.40 13.44 16.17
CA LYS A 102 11.38 12.73 14.89
C LYS A 102 12.25 11.47 14.94
N GLU A 103 13.41 11.57 15.57
CA GLU A 103 14.37 10.47 15.70
C GLU A 103 13.79 9.33 16.54
N MET A 104 13.10 9.64 17.64
CA MET A 104 12.47 8.61 18.47
C MET A 104 11.31 7.92 17.75
N ILE A 105 10.52 8.70 17.00
CA ILE A 105 9.44 8.16 16.16
C ILE A 105 10.01 7.26 15.06
N GLU A 106 11.09 7.67 14.41
CA GLU A 106 11.79 6.84 13.42
C GLU A 106 12.25 5.52 14.05
N GLN A 107 12.91 5.54 15.21
CA GLN A 107 13.31 4.31 15.91
C GLN A 107 12.12 3.42 16.25
N GLN A 108 10.98 4.02 16.63
CA GLN A 108 9.76 3.27 16.92
C GLN A 108 9.18 2.64 15.64
N ILE A 109 9.19 3.34 14.50
CA ILE A 109 8.74 2.79 13.22
C ILE A 109 9.66 1.65 12.78
N LEU A 110 10.99 1.79 12.90
CA LEU A 110 11.93 0.73 12.58
C LEU A 110 11.68 -0.51 13.43
N LYS A 111 11.47 -0.34 14.74
CA LYS A 111 11.13 -1.42 15.66
C LYS A 111 9.81 -2.10 15.28
N MET A 112 8.79 -1.33 14.92
CA MET A 112 7.52 -1.88 14.42
C MET A 112 7.75 -2.65 13.12
N GLY A 113 8.45 -2.07 12.15
CA GLY A 113 8.77 -2.70 10.86
C GLY A 113 9.44 -4.07 11.04
N GLN A 114 10.40 -4.18 11.96
CA GLN A 114 11.02 -5.46 12.32
C GLN A 114 10.00 -6.50 12.80
N SER A 115 8.99 -6.10 13.59
CA SER A 115 7.92 -7.01 14.02
C SER A 115 6.98 -7.46 12.90
N PHE A 116 6.95 -6.72 11.77
CA PHE A 116 6.15 -7.06 10.59
C PHE A 116 6.92 -7.89 9.55
N CYS A 117 8.24 -8.11 9.70
CA CYS A 117 9.06 -8.82 8.72
C CYS A 117 8.48 -10.20 8.37
N HIS A 118 8.03 -11.00 9.34
CA HIS A 118 7.41 -12.31 9.05
C HIS A 118 6.13 -12.21 8.22
N PHE A 119 5.29 -11.20 8.45
CA PHE A 119 4.10 -10.97 7.65
C PHE A 119 4.45 -10.51 6.23
N ALA A 120 5.43 -9.63 6.10
CA ALA A 120 5.95 -9.21 4.81
C ALA A 120 6.57 -10.37 4.03
N THR A 121 7.34 -11.26 4.68
CA THR A 121 7.85 -12.50 4.09
C THR A 121 6.72 -13.38 3.58
N ALA A 122 5.71 -13.63 4.40
CA ALA A 122 4.57 -14.43 4.00
C ALA A 122 3.84 -13.83 2.79
N ASN A 123 3.53 -12.54 2.83
CA ASN A 123 2.83 -11.85 1.74
C ASN A 123 3.66 -11.81 0.45
N SER A 124 4.97 -11.65 0.57
CA SER A 124 5.89 -11.63 -0.56
C SER A 124 5.99 -12.99 -1.24
N LEU A 125 6.09 -14.07 -0.46
CA LEU A 125 6.06 -15.43 -1.01
C LEU A 125 4.70 -15.77 -1.64
N LEU A 126 3.58 -15.40 -0.98
CA LEU A 126 2.25 -15.57 -1.57
C LEU A 126 2.09 -14.83 -2.90
N HIS A 127 2.69 -13.64 -3.01
CA HIS A 127 2.75 -12.91 -4.26
C HIS A 127 3.55 -13.66 -5.32
N ASP A 128 4.75 -14.14 -5.00
CA ASP A 128 5.61 -14.87 -5.94
C ASP A 128 4.98 -16.17 -6.43
N TYR A 129 4.23 -16.86 -5.57
CA TYR A 129 3.47 -18.06 -5.93
C TYR A 129 2.17 -17.77 -6.69
N GLY A 130 1.82 -16.49 -6.90
CA GLY A 130 0.55 -16.10 -7.51
C GLY A 130 -0.68 -16.50 -6.69
N LEU A 131 -0.51 -16.75 -5.39
CA LEU A 131 -1.55 -17.21 -4.46
C LEU A 131 -2.29 -16.06 -3.78
N ARG A 132 -2.33 -14.88 -4.43
CA ARG A 132 -3.23 -13.82 -3.99
C ARG A 132 -4.65 -14.36 -4.12
N LEU A 133 -5.28 -14.68 -2.98
CA LEU A 133 -6.66 -15.10 -2.91
C LEU A 133 -7.54 -13.92 -3.31
N TYR A 134 -7.69 -13.70 -4.61
CA TYR A 134 -8.66 -12.73 -5.10
C TYR A 134 -10.04 -13.31 -4.81
N ASP A 135 -10.84 -12.52 -4.11
CA ASP A 135 -12.24 -12.84 -3.78
C ASP A 135 -13.07 -13.11 -5.06
N SER A 136 -12.58 -12.71 -6.25
CA SER A 136 -13.15 -13.05 -7.55
C SER A 136 -12.89 -14.49 -8.02
N GLU A 137 -11.73 -15.08 -7.68
CA GLU A 137 -11.40 -16.46 -8.06
C GLU A 137 -12.15 -17.49 -7.20
N LEU A 138 -12.35 -17.17 -5.91
CA LEU A 138 -13.26 -17.92 -5.04
C LEU A 138 -14.70 -17.83 -5.55
N ARG A 139 -15.11 -16.64 -6.03
CA ARG A 139 -16.45 -16.40 -6.58
C ARG A 139 -16.72 -17.06 -7.94
N GLN A 140 -15.71 -17.51 -8.68
CA GLN A 140 -15.91 -18.23 -9.94
C GLN A 140 -16.74 -19.50 -9.76
N TYR A 141 -16.53 -20.22 -8.66
CA TYR A 141 -17.28 -21.44 -8.33
C TYR A 141 -18.70 -21.16 -7.81
N PHE A 142 -18.95 -19.95 -7.33
CA PHE A 142 -20.29 -19.51 -6.91
C PHE A 142 -21.10 -18.88 -8.06
N ARG A 143 -20.46 -18.53 -9.19
CA ARG A 143 -21.10 -17.93 -10.37
C ARG A 143 -21.35 -18.91 -11.52
N ALA A 144 -20.67 -20.06 -11.55
CA ALA A 144 -20.97 -21.09 -12.55
C ALA A 144 -22.40 -21.58 -12.33
N HIS A 145 -23.25 -21.49 -13.36
CA HIS A 145 -24.55 -22.13 -13.34
C HIS A 145 -24.32 -23.64 -13.10
N PRO A 146 -24.98 -24.27 -12.11
CA PRO A 146 -24.77 -25.68 -11.75
C PRO A 146 -24.93 -26.66 -12.92
N ASP A 147 -25.57 -26.23 -14.00
CA ASP A 147 -25.96 -27.04 -15.14
C ASP A 147 -24.90 -27.12 -16.27
N GLU A 148 -23.82 -26.32 -16.21
CA GLU A 148 -22.84 -26.18 -17.32
C GLU A 148 -21.43 -26.71 -17.03
N THR A 149 -21.13 -27.17 -15.81
CA THR A 149 -19.80 -27.71 -15.46
C THR A 149 -19.93 -29.04 -14.76
N SER A 150 -19.32 -30.09 -15.31
CA SER A 150 -19.38 -31.42 -14.71
C SER A 150 -18.61 -31.48 -13.40
N SER A 151 -19.03 -32.34 -12.46
CA SER A 151 -18.32 -32.57 -11.20
C SER A 151 -16.85 -32.98 -11.42
N THR A 152 -16.57 -33.69 -12.51
CA THR A 152 -15.21 -34.12 -12.89
C THR A 152 -14.33 -32.94 -13.26
N GLU A 153 -14.84 -31.97 -14.02
CA GLU A 153 -14.08 -30.77 -14.40
C GLU A 153 -13.79 -29.89 -13.19
N VAL A 154 -14.76 -29.73 -12.28
CA VAL A 154 -14.55 -29.02 -11.01
C VAL A 154 -13.48 -29.72 -10.17
N LEU A 155 -13.57 -31.03 -10.01
CA LEU A 155 -12.58 -31.81 -9.25
C LEU A 155 -11.19 -31.74 -9.88
N GLN A 156 -11.06 -31.87 -11.21
CA GLN A 156 -9.77 -31.76 -11.90
C GLN A 156 -9.19 -30.36 -11.75
N SER A 157 -10.00 -29.31 -11.87
CA SER A 157 -9.54 -27.93 -11.65
C SER A 157 -9.04 -27.70 -10.22
N LEU A 158 -9.73 -28.27 -9.22
CA LEU A 158 -9.28 -28.23 -7.83
C LEU A 158 -7.96 -28.99 -7.65
N VAL A 159 -7.84 -30.20 -8.19
CA VAL A 159 -6.61 -31.01 -8.14
C VAL A 159 -5.45 -30.27 -8.81
N ASP A 160 -5.65 -29.69 -9.98
CA ASP A 160 -4.62 -28.92 -10.69
C ASP A 160 -4.17 -27.68 -9.89
N ARG A 161 -5.09 -27.02 -9.19
CA ARG A 161 -4.76 -25.89 -8.30
C ARG A 161 -3.97 -26.36 -7.08
N PHE A 162 -4.38 -27.46 -6.43
CA PHE A 162 -3.63 -28.02 -5.30
C PHE A 162 -2.24 -28.50 -5.70
N ASN A 163 -2.10 -29.12 -6.87
CA ASN A 163 -0.81 -29.57 -7.40
C ASN A 163 0.15 -28.42 -7.75
N LYS A 164 -0.38 -27.22 -8.00
CA LYS A 164 0.41 -26.00 -8.23
C LYS A 164 0.84 -25.31 -6.93
N LEU A 165 0.32 -25.72 -5.78
CA LEU A 165 0.74 -25.16 -4.50
C LEU A 165 2.17 -25.64 -4.18
N PRO A 166 3.04 -24.74 -3.69
CA PRO A 166 4.38 -25.14 -3.26
C PRO A 166 4.27 -26.11 -2.07
N GLN A 167 5.17 -27.08 -2.04
CA GLN A 167 5.26 -28.05 -0.95
C GLN A 167 5.85 -27.38 0.30
N GLU A 168 5.57 -27.91 1.49
CA GLU A 168 6.06 -27.35 2.76
C GLU A 168 7.59 -27.15 2.76
N ALA A 169 8.34 -28.12 2.21
CA ALA A 169 9.80 -28.05 2.13
C ALA A 169 10.29 -26.87 1.27
N GLU A 170 9.60 -26.58 0.17
CA GLU A 170 9.90 -25.44 -0.71
C GLU A 170 9.62 -24.12 0.02
N ILE A 171 8.46 -24.01 0.66
CA ILE A 171 8.08 -22.83 1.47
C ILE A 171 9.13 -22.57 2.56
N ARG A 172 9.55 -23.61 3.30
CA ARG A 172 10.57 -23.47 4.35
C ARG A 172 11.92 -23.00 3.81
N SER A 173 12.33 -23.50 2.64
CA SER A 173 13.58 -23.09 1.99
C SER A 173 13.52 -21.61 1.59
N SER A 174 12.46 -21.19 0.89
CA SER A 174 12.29 -19.81 0.43
C SER A 174 12.05 -18.82 1.58
N TRP A 175 11.44 -19.28 2.69
CA TRP A 175 11.16 -18.45 3.86
C TRP A 175 12.43 -17.88 4.49
N ALA A 176 13.43 -18.72 4.76
CA ALA A 176 14.62 -18.28 5.49
C ALA A 176 15.38 -17.18 4.72
N GLU A 177 15.54 -17.36 3.40
CA GLU A 177 16.20 -16.40 2.52
C GLU A 177 15.40 -15.09 2.42
N ARG A 178 14.11 -15.16 2.08
CA ARG A 178 13.26 -13.98 1.94
C ARG A 178 13.09 -13.22 3.26
N TYR A 179 13.03 -13.92 4.38
CA TYR A 179 13.00 -13.28 5.70
C TYR A 179 14.28 -12.50 5.98
N GLN A 180 15.46 -13.09 5.73
CA GLN A 180 16.74 -12.39 5.94
C GLN A 180 16.87 -11.15 5.05
N GLU A 181 16.44 -11.23 3.80
CA GLU A 181 16.40 -10.10 2.87
C GLU A 181 15.55 -8.94 3.42
N ILE A 182 14.30 -9.23 3.80
CA ILE A 182 13.36 -8.24 4.30
C ILE A 182 13.82 -7.67 5.66
N GLU A 183 14.29 -8.52 6.56
CA GLU A 183 14.80 -8.12 7.88
C GLU A 183 15.98 -7.16 7.74
N HIS A 184 16.91 -7.46 6.81
CA HIS A 184 18.04 -6.59 6.50
C HIS A 184 17.57 -5.24 5.95
N ALA A 185 16.65 -5.24 4.98
CA ALA A 185 16.09 -4.00 4.40
C ALA A 185 15.39 -3.14 5.46
N CYS A 186 14.59 -3.75 6.34
CA CYS A 186 13.82 -3.08 7.39
C CYS A 186 14.68 -2.50 8.53
N LYS A 187 16.01 -2.46 8.39
CA LYS A 187 16.91 -1.68 9.27
C LYS A 187 16.94 -0.19 8.90
N SER A 188 16.26 0.20 7.82
CA SER A 188 16.15 1.58 7.36
C SER A 188 14.70 1.96 7.10
N MET A 189 14.38 3.26 7.18
CA MET A 189 13.03 3.76 6.89
C MET A 189 12.61 3.49 5.45
N GLY A 190 13.55 3.63 4.50
CA GLY A 190 13.32 3.28 3.10
C GLY A 190 12.91 1.82 2.95
N GLY A 191 13.62 0.90 3.61
CA GLY A 191 13.27 -0.53 3.56
C GLY A 191 11.94 -0.85 4.24
N VAL A 192 11.63 -0.25 5.40
CA VAL A 192 10.30 -0.41 6.03
C VAL A 192 9.19 0.05 5.09
N HIS A 193 9.32 1.25 4.52
CA HIS A 193 8.32 1.77 3.59
C HIS A 193 8.25 1.01 2.27
N GLN A 194 9.31 0.32 1.87
CA GLN A 194 9.35 -0.49 0.66
C GLN A 194 8.68 -1.85 0.84
N TRP A 195 8.78 -2.47 2.03
CA TRP A 195 8.37 -3.85 2.25
C TRP A 195 7.13 -4.02 3.14
N ILE A 196 6.79 -3.00 3.94
CA ILE A 196 5.67 -3.06 4.88
C ILE A 196 4.54 -2.17 4.39
N ASP A 197 3.34 -2.75 4.26
CA ASP A 197 2.11 -2.03 3.95
C ASP A 197 1.83 -0.92 4.98
N GLY A 198 1.78 0.32 4.50
CA GLY A 198 1.52 1.50 5.32
C GLY A 198 0.17 1.45 6.05
N LYS A 199 -0.87 0.81 5.49
CA LYS A 199 -2.17 0.63 6.16
C LYS A 199 -2.03 -0.26 7.38
N LEU A 200 -1.27 -1.35 7.26
CA LEU A 200 -1.02 -2.28 8.36
C LEU A 200 -0.18 -1.62 9.44
N LEU A 201 0.92 -0.96 9.05
CA LEU A 201 1.81 -0.26 9.97
C LEU A 201 1.08 0.85 10.73
N LEU A 202 0.24 1.62 10.04
CA LEU A 202 -0.58 2.66 10.65
C LEU A 202 -1.60 2.08 11.62
N ARG A 203 -2.41 1.11 11.18
CA ARG A 203 -3.54 0.57 11.96
C ARG A 203 -3.10 -0.27 13.16
N TYR A 204 -2.13 -1.15 12.96
CA TYR A 204 -1.73 -2.17 13.94
C TYR A 204 -0.46 -1.78 14.72
N GLY A 205 0.34 -0.84 14.21
CA GLY A 205 1.48 -0.28 14.93
C GLY A 205 1.15 1.09 15.53
N ILE A 206 1.32 2.13 14.72
CA ILE A 206 1.32 3.54 15.14
C ILE A 206 0.05 3.91 15.91
N TYR A 207 -1.12 3.63 15.33
CA TYR A 207 -2.40 3.99 15.93
C TYR A 207 -2.63 3.29 17.28
N GLN A 208 -2.21 2.03 17.42
CA GLN A 208 -2.37 1.30 18.67
C GLN A 208 -1.49 1.90 19.77
N GLU A 209 -0.25 2.23 19.46
CA GLU A 209 0.67 2.83 20.44
C GLU A 209 0.23 4.25 20.85
N ILE A 210 -0.18 5.09 19.90
CA ILE A 210 -0.73 6.42 20.21
C ILE A 210 -1.98 6.27 21.09
N ARG A 211 -2.87 5.34 20.77
CA ARG A 211 -4.11 5.12 21.55
C ARG A 211 -3.84 4.64 22.98
N LYS A 212 -2.74 3.93 23.24
CA LYS A 212 -2.36 3.51 24.61
C LYS A 212 -2.05 4.70 25.51
N VAL A 213 -1.47 5.76 24.95
CA VAL A 213 -1.04 6.95 25.71
C VAL A 213 -2.05 8.10 25.63
N TYR A 214 -2.84 8.16 24.55
CA TYR A 214 -3.86 9.17 24.34
C TYR A 214 -5.14 8.85 25.12
N GLN A 215 -5.48 9.69 26.09
CA GLN A 215 -6.55 9.41 27.06
C GLN A 215 -7.97 9.69 26.55
N LYS A 216 -8.15 10.14 25.30
CA LYS A 216 -9.47 10.44 24.71
C LYS A 216 -9.83 9.44 23.62
N ASN A 217 -11.09 9.44 23.22
CA ASN A 217 -11.54 8.69 22.06
C ASN A 217 -10.90 9.25 20.79
N LEU A 218 -9.92 8.52 20.26
CA LEU A 218 -9.30 8.77 18.96
C LEU A 218 -9.82 7.75 17.96
N LYS A 219 -10.24 8.20 16.77
CA LYS A 219 -10.58 7.29 15.67
C LYS A 219 -9.41 7.23 14.68
N LEU A 220 -9.20 6.07 14.07
CA LEU A 220 -8.17 5.89 13.04
C LEU A 220 -8.34 6.88 11.87
N GLN A 221 -9.59 7.14 11.46
CA GLN A 221 -9.89 8.09 10.39
C GLN A 221 -9.39 9.50 10.72
N ASP A 222 -9.57 9.96 11.97
CA ASP A 222 -9.11 11.27 12.41
C ASP A 222 -7.57 11.39 12.33
N VAL A 223 -6.87 10.28 12.58
CA VAL A 223 -5.40 10.21 12.45
C VAL A 223 -4.98 10.32 10.99
N VAL A 224 -5.60 9.56 10.10
CA VAL A 224 -5.31 9.60 8.65
C VAL A 224 -5.54 11.01 8.10
N GLU A 225 -6.67 11.64 8.43
CA GLU A 225 -7.00 12.98 7.96
C GLU A 225 -6.02 14.04 8.47
N ARG A 226 -5.57 13.96 9.74
CA ARG A 226 -4.55 14.85 10.29
C ARG A 226 -3.21 14.67 9.60
N LEU A 227 -2.76 13.42 9.39
CA LEU A 227 -1.51 13.13 8.68
C LEU A 227 -1.55 13.63 7.24
N ALA A 228 -2.65 13.40 6.53
CA ALA A 228 -2.82 13.90 5.18
C ALA A 228 -2.90 15.43 5.13
N SER A 229 -3.48 16.08 6.15
CA SER A 229 -3.44 17.54 6.28
C SER A 229 -2.02 18.07 6.50
N PHE A 230 -1.17 17.37 7.26
CA PHE A 230 0.24 17.76 7.39
C PHE A 230 1.00 17.58 6.08
N ALA A 231 0.77 16.47 5.37
CA ALA A 231 1.32 16.21 4.06
C ALA A 231 0.86 17.27 3.03
N ARG A 232 -0.38 17.76 3.10
CA ARG A 232 -0.84 18.85 2.21
C ARG A 232 0.02 20.11 2.30
N HIS A 233 0.50 20.44 3.50
CA HIS A 233 1.32 21.65 3.72
C HIS A 233 2.80 21.44 3.40
N ASP A 234 3.24 20.20 3.34
CA ASP A 234 4.64 19.80 3.20
C ASP A 234 4.69 18.47 2.43
N PRO A 235 4.27 18.44 1.16
CA PRO A 235 3.95 17.20 0.45
C PRO A 235 5.18 16.36 0.09
N PRO A 236 5.05 15.02 0.04
CA PRO A 236 6.17 14.14 -0.27
C PRO A 236 6.80 14.45 -1.63
N ASP A 237 8.12 14.68 -1.65
CA ASP A 237 8.86 15.09 -2.86
C ASP A 237 8.66 14.15 -4.06
N PHE A 238 8.61 12.84 -3.81
CA PHE A 238 8.36 11.85 -4.86
C PHE A 238 6.99 12.06 -5.50
N LEU A 239 5.93 12.19 -4.71
CA LEU A 239 4.57 12.41 -5.22
C LEU A 239 4.47 13.76 -5.95
N CYS A 240 5.09 14.82 -5.41
CA CYS A 240 5.17 16.10 -6.10
C CYS A 240 5.85 15.99 -7.45
N THR A 241 6.99 15.30 -7.52
CA THR A 241 7.75 15.12 -8.77
C THR A 241 6.96 14.31 -9.79
N THR A 242 6.33 13.22 -9.36
CA THR A 242 5.45 12.40 -10.20
C THR A 242 4.27 13.20 -10.74
N LEU A 243 3.57 13.93 -9.87
CA LEU A 243 2.41 14.73 -10.27
C LEU A 243 2.81 15.90 -11.18
N ARG A 244 3.93 16.59 -10.95
CA ARG A 244 4.45 17.61 -11.88
C ARG A 244 4.82 17.02 -13.23
N GLY A 245 5.48 15.86 -13.25
CA GLY A 245 5.84 15.16 -14.49
C GLY A 245 4.62 14.75 -15.32
N ILE A 246 3.48 14.55 -14.67
CA ILE A 246 2.19 14.24 -15.28
C ILE A 246 1.43 15.54 -15.67
N GLY A 247 1.85 16.70 -15.20
CA GLY A 247 1.14 17.97 -15.41
C GLY A 247 -0.12 18.09 -14.54
N MET A 248 -0.13 17.48 -13.35
CA MET A 248 -1.21 17.52 -12.37
C MET A 248 -1.09 18.67 -11.35
N VAL A 249 0.14 19.13 -11.12
CA VAL A 249 0.48 20.22 -10.19
C VAL A 249 1.62 21.02 -10.81
N ASP A 250 1.71 22.30 -10.45
CA ASP A 250 2.78 23.21 -10.90
C ASP A 250 4.11 23.01 -10.14
#